data_AF-A0A357AWN4-F1
#
_entry.id   AF-A0A357AWN4-F1
#
_cell.length_a   1.000
_cell.length_b   1.000
_cell.length_c   1.000
_cell.angle_alpha   90.00
_cell.angle_beta   90.00
_cell.angle_gamma   90.00
#
_symmetry.space_group_name_H-M   'P 1'
#
loop_
_entity.id
_entity.type
_entity.pdbx_description
1 polymer ?
#
loop_
_entity_poly.entity_id
_entity_poly.type
_entity_poly.pdbx_seq_one_letter_code
_entity_poly.pdbx_strand_id
1 'polypeptide(L)'
;MGTLTQEQIEEQKKLMYDGLSPRRRKFVDRIGYENWDPFQLPHDPIDIRQDPTGHTAQDLYAMFIRSLPKKPGPDYTSTIAEFAVVMVQNTERMRPIYDFCLWYATLLEKHGKTL
;
A
#
# COMPACT_ATOMS: atom_id res chain seq x y z
N MET A 1 25.65 20.77 2.69
CA MET A 1 25.69 19.70 1.68
C MET A 1 26.31 20.30 0.43
N GLY A 2 27.54 19.89 0.08
CA GLY A 2 28.29 20.50 -1.03
C GLY A 2 27.61 20.21 -2.36
N THR A 3 27.35 21.26 -3.14
CA THR A 3 26.90 21.16 -4.52
C THR A 3 28.00 20.51 -5.35
N LEU A 4 27.72 19.32 -5.90
CA LEU A 4 28.62 18.67 -6.87
C LEU A 4 28.84 19.60 -8.06
N THR A 5 30.07 19.68 -8.55
CA THR A 5 30.39 20.43 -9.77
C THR A 5 29.83 19.68 -10.99
N GLN A 6 29.56 20.41 -12.08
CA GLN A 6 29.00 19.84 -13.31
C GLN A 6 29.84 18.68 -13.85
N GLU A 7 31.17 18.79 -13.79
CA GLU A 7 32.12 17.75 -14.21
C GLU A 7 31.94 16.45 -13.39
N GLN A 8 31.74 16.56 -12.08
CA GLN A 8 31.53 15.40 -11.20
C GLN A 8 30.18 14.71 -11.45
N ILE A 9 29.15 15.48 -11.83
CA ILE A 9 27.83 14.94 -12.18
C ILE A 9 27.92 14.15 -13.49
N GLU A 10 28.66 14.67 -14.47
CA GLU A 10 28.89 14.00 -15.75
C GLU A 10 29.71 12.72 -15.61
N GLU A 11 30.76 12.74 -14.78
CA GLU A 11 31.53 11.54 -14.44
C GLU A 11 30.66 10.47 -13.79
N GLN A 12 29.80 10.84 -12.84
CA GLN A 12 28.86 9.90 -12.20
C GLN A 12 27.83 9.34 -13.18
N LYS A 13 27.23 10.20 -14.02
CA LYS A 13 26.27 9.79 -15.06
C LYS A 13 26.90 8.78 -16.02
N LYS A 14 28.16 8.99 -16.41
CA LYS A 14 28.91 8.08 -17.28
C LYS A 14 29.16 6.74 -16.62
N LEU A 15 29.66 6.73 -15.38
CA LEU A 15 29.90 5.51 -14.62
C LEU A 15 28.61 4.67 -14.44
N MET A 16 27.47 5.34 -14.21
CA MET A 16 26.18 4.68 -14.10
C MET A 16 25.75 4.05 -15.44
N TYR A 17 25.91 4.75 -16.56
CA TYR A 17 25.60 4.22 -17.90
C TYR A 17 26.45 3.00 -18.25
N ASP A 18 27.75 3.08 -17.98
CA ASP A 18 28.70 2.00 -18.25
C ASP A 18 28.37 0.74 -17.44
N GLY A 19 27.87 0.92 -16.21
CA GLY A 19 27.38 -0.14 -15.33
C GLY A 19 25.99 -0.71 -15.70
N LEU A 20 25.25 -0.12 -16.64
CA LEU A 20 23.93 -0.64 -17.04
C LEU A 20 24.05 -1.94 -17.83
N SER A 21 23.14 -2.88 -17.53
CA SER A 21 22.98 -4.09 -18.35
C SER A 21 22.52 -3.75 -19.78
N PRO A 22 22.84 -4.58 -20.78
CA PRO A 22 22.45 -4.31 -22.17
C PRO A 22 20.94 -4.07 -22.37
N ARG A 23 20.09 -4.69 -21.54
CA ARG A 23 18.63 -4.49 -21.57
C ARG A 23 18.22 -3.10 -21.07
N ARG A 24 18.86 -2.59 -20.02
CA ARG A 24 18.59 -1.24 -19.48
C ARG A 24 19.21 -0.15 -20.35
N ARG A 25 20.35 -0.42 -20.98
CA ARG A 25 21.02 0.51 -21.90
C ARG A 25 20.14 0.88 -23.10
N LYS A 26 19.40 -0.08 -23.66
CA LYS A 26 18.41 0.18 -24.74
C LYS A 26 17.39 1.27 -24.42
N PHE A 27 17.01 1.41 -23.14
CA PHE A 27 16.12 2.50 -22.72
C PHE A 27 16.81 3.86 -22.85
N VAL A 28 18.06 3.95 -22.35
CA VAL A 28 18.88 5.16 -22.41
C VAL A 28 19.23 5.53 -23.86
N ASP A 29 19.62 4.56 -24.68
CA ASP A 29 19.95 4.77 -26.09
C ASP A 29 18.76 5.31 -26.89
N ARG A 30 17.54 4.90 -26.52
CA ARG A 30 16.30 5.35 -27.17
C ARG A 30 15.91 6.78 -26.80
N ILE A 31 16.17 7.22 -25.56
CA ILE A 31 15.87 8.59 -25.11
C ILE A 31 17.02 9.57 -25.39
N GLY A 32 18.23 9.03 -25.59
CA GLY A 32 19.48 9.77 -25.75
C GLY A 32 20.19 9.99 -24.41
N TYR A 33 21.51 9.79 -24.38
CA TYR A 33 22.33 9.94 -23.17
C TYR A 33 22.21 11.34 -22.57
N GLU A 34 22.19 12.39 -23.40
CA GLU A 34 22.02 13.78 -22.93
C GLU A 34 20.71 13.99 -22.17
N ASN A 35 19.59 13.43 -22.68
CA ASN A 35 18.26 13.56 -22.08
C ASN A 35 18.01 12.60 -20.93
N TRP A 36 18.92 11.67 -20.67
CA TRP A 36 18.79 10.71 -19.58
C TRP A 36 19.28 11.32 -18.27
N ASP A 37 18.38 11.45 -17.31
CA ASP A 37 18.71 11.81 -15.94
C ASP A 37 18.75 10.54 -15.06
N PRO A 38 19.93 10.07 -14.63
CA PRO A 38 20.06 8.91 -13.76
C PRO A 38 19.77 9.24 -12.29
N PHE A 39 19.71 10.52 -11.93
CA PHE A 39 19.54 10.96 -10.56
C PHE A 39 18.05 10.99 -10.26
N GLN A 40 17.52 9.84 -9.81
CA GLN A 40 16.15 9.80 -9.33
C GLN A 40 16.03 10.72 -8.11
N LEU A 41 15.15 11.70 -8.22
CA LEU A 41 14.67 12.45 -7.06
C LEU A 41 14.13 11.44 -6.03
N PRO A 42 14.26 11.71 -4.71
CA PRO A 42 13.57 10.92 -3.71
C PRO A 42 12.11 10.77 -4.12
N HIS A 43 11.62 9.53 -4.17
CA HIS A 43 10.21 9.31 -4.46
C HIS A 43 9.38 10.13 -3.48
N ASP A 44 8.29 10.73 -3.98
CA ASP A 44 7.30 11.33 -3.10
C ASP A 44 6.93 10.34 -1.99
N PRO A 45 6.83 10.79 -0.73
CA PRO A 45 6.42 9.91 0.36
C PRO A 45 5.09 9.28 -0.02
N ILE A 46 5.04 7.95 0.05
CA ILE A 46 3.82 7.20 -0.21
C ILE A 46 2.77 7.67 0.81
N ASP A 47 1.60 8.08 0.32
CA ASP A 47 0.45 8.37 1.18
C ASP A 47 -0.06 7.07 1.80
N ILE A 48 0.39 6.77 3.02
CA ILE A 48 -0.05 5.61 3.78
C ILE A 48 -1.36 5.95 4.47
N ARG A 49 -2.46 5.43 3.92
CA ARG A 49 -3.77 5.59 4.56
C ARG A 49 -3.87 4.78 5.85
N GLN A 50 -4.33 5.45 6.90
CA GLN A 50 -4.52 4.89 8.23
C GLN A 50 -5.94 5.15 8.72
N ASP A 51 -6.43 4.28 9.59
CA ASP A 51 -7.67 4.49 10.33
C ASP A 51 -7.46 5.57 11.43
N PRO A 52 -8.52 5.99 12.14
CA PRO A 52 -8.41 6.96 13.25
C PRO A 52 -7.48 6.54 14.38
N THR A 53 -7.14 5.25 14.49
CA THR A 53 -6.21 4.72 15.50
C THR A 53 -4.76 4.62 15.02
N GLY A 54 -4.46 5.05 13.78
CA GLY A 54 -3.11 5.07 13.21
C GLY A 54 -2.65 3.73 12.59
N HIS A 55 -3.57 2.77 12.43
CA HIS A 55 -3.29 1.46 11.83
C HIS A 55 -3.62 1.47 10.34
N THR A 56 -2.80 0.79 9.55
CA THR A 56 -3.13 0.52 8.14
C THR A 56 -4.18 -0.59 8.04
N ALA A 57 -4.80 -0.73 6.88
CA ALA A 57 -5.71 -1.86 6.61
C ALA A 57 -5.02 -3.22 6.84
N GLN A 58 -3.74 -3.33 6.50
CA GLN A 58 -2.96 -4.55 6.70
C GLN A 58 -2.71 -4.83 8.19
N ASP A 59 -2.44 -3.79 8.98
CA ASP A 59 -2.27 -3.92 10.43
C ASP A 59 -3.56 -4.40 11.09
N LEU A 60 -4.69 -3.77 10.76
CA LEU A 60 -6.01 -4.16 11.27
C LEU A 60 -6.36 -5.61 10.93
N TYR A 61 -6.12 -6.01 9.67
CA TYR A 61 -6.29 -7.39 9.23
C TYR A 61 -5.41 -8.35 10.05
N ALA A 62 -4.11 -8.05 10.20
CA ALA A 62 -3.18 -8.91 10.92
C ALA A 62 -3.55 -9.02 12.41
N MET A 63 -3.94 -7.91 13.04
CA MET A 63 -4.40 -7.88 14.43
C MET A 63 -5.64 -8.74 14.63
N PHE A 64 -6.65 -8.60 13.75
CA PHE A 64 -7.87 -9.38 13.84
C PHE A 64 -7.61 -10.87 13.66
N ILE A 65 -6.89 -11.28 12.62
CA ILE A 65 -6.58 -12.70 12.39
C ILE A 65 -5.79 -13.30 13.56
N ARG A 66 -4.89 -12.53 14.19
CA ARG A 66 -4.15 -12.96 15.38
C ARG A 66 -5.03 -13.07 16.64
N SER A 67 -6.11 -12.30 16.73
CA SER A 67 -7.05 -12.38 17.85
C SER A 67 -7.99 -13.60 17.79
N LEU A 68 -8.11 -14.24 16.62
CA LEU A 68 -8.96 -15.41 16.47
C LEU A 68 -8.33 -16.65 17.13
N PRO A 69 -9.13 -17.50 17.80
CA PRO A 69 -8.62 -18.71 18.46
C PRO A 69 -8.05 -19.73 17.46
N LYS A 70 -8.51 -19.68 16.21
CA LYS A 70 -8.03 -20.52 15.11
C LYS A 70 -8.03 -19.71 13.82
N LYS A 71 -7.00 -19.90 13.00
CA LYS A 71 -6.93 -19.28 11.68
C LYS A 71 -8.11 -19.78 10.82
N PRO A 72 -8.93 -18.87 10.28
CA PRO A 72 -10.07 -19.24 9.46
C PRO A 72 -9.64 -19.64 8.05
N GLY A 73 -10.58 -20.13 7.25
CA GLY A 73 -10.33 -20.56 5.87
C GLY A 73 -9.93 -19.39 4.95
N PRO A 74 -9.37 -19.69 3.75
CA PRO A 74 -8.91 -18.69 2.81
C PRO A 74 -9.96 -17.62 2.48
N ASP A 75 -11.19 -18.05 2.17
CA ASP A 75 -12.29 -17.14 1.78
C ASP A 75 -12.62 -16.14 2.89
N TYR A 76 -12.65 -16.61 4.14
CA TYR A 76 -12.88 -15.73 5.28
C TYR A 76 -11.72 -14.72 5.42
N THR A 77 -10.47 -15.19 5.31
CA THR A 77 -9.31 -14.29 5.41
C THR A 77 -9.28 -13.26 4.28
N SER A 78 -9.63 -13.63 3.04
CA SER A 78 -9.68 -12.70 1.92
C SER A 78 -10.79 -11.67 2.09
N THR A 79 -11.98 -12.09 2.55
CA THR A 79 -13.08 -11.15 2.84
C THR A 79 -12.70 -10.12 3.90
N ILE A 80 -12.02 -10.54 4.98
CA ILE A 80 -11.56 -9.58 5.99
C ILE A 80 -10.49 -8.62 5.43
N ALA A 81 -9.56 -9.12 4.60
CA ALA A 81 -8.53 -8.28 4.00
C ALA A 81 -9.13 -7.21 3.08
N GLU A 82 -10.09 -7.59 2.22
CA GLU A 82 -10.83 -6.65 1.36
C GLU A 82 -11.61 -5.63 2.20
N PHE A 83 -12.31 -6.10 3.24
CA PHE A 83 -13.08 -5.25 4.13
C PHE A 83 -12.21 -4.21 4.85
N ALA A 84 -11.04 -4.62 5.36
CA ALA A 84 -10.12 -3.71 6.04
C ALA A 84 -9.66 -2.56 5.13
N VAL A 85 -9.44 -2.83 3.84
CA VAL A 85 -9.10 -1.80 2.86
C VAL A 85 -10.24 -0.81 2.67
N VAL A 86 -11.47 -1.30 2.47
CA VAL A 86 -12.65 -0.42 2.29
C VAL A 86 -12.89 0.43 3.54
N MET A 87 -12.71 -0.16 4.73
CA MET A 87 -12.88 0.54 6.01
C MET A 87 -11.93 1.73 6.18
N VAL A 88 -10.64 1.52 5.90
CA VAL A 88 -9.61 2.57 6.02
C VAL A 88 -9.76 3.63 4.91
N GLN A 89 -10.20 3.23 3.72
CA GLN A 89 -10.33 4.16 2.59
C GLN A 89 -11.64 4.95 2.61
N ASN A 90 -12.71 4.42 3.22
CA ASN A 90 -14.05 5.01 3.15
C ASN A 90 -14.90 4.71 4.39
N THR A 91 -14.49 5.29 5.51
CA THR A 91 -15.16 5.09 6.80
C THR A 91 -16.64 5.52 6.79
N GLU A 92 -16.98 6.58 6.05
CA GLU A 92 -18.37 7.05 5.92
C GLU A 92 -19.29 6.02 5.24
N ARG A 93 -18.80 5.30 4.24
CA ARG A 93 -19.56 4.19 3.63
C ARG A 93 -19.72 2.99 4.54
N MET A 94 -18.80 2.80 5.49
CA MET A 94 -18.86 1.68 6.42
C MET A 94 -19.86 1.88 7.55
N ARG A 95 -20.14 3.13 7.92
CA ARG A 95 -21.05 3.42 9.04
C ARG A 95 -22.46 2.83 8.86
N PRO A 96 -23.16 3.01 7.72
CA PRO A 96 -24.47 2.39 7.51
C PRO A 96 -24.43 0.85 7.53
N ILE A 97 -23.34 0.24 7.04
CA ILE A 97 -23.17 -1.22 7.05
C ILE A 97 -23.05 -1.72 8.48
N TYR A 98 -22.22 -1.06 9.29
CA TYR A 98 -22.05 -1.38 10.70
C TYR A 98 -23.36 -1.25 11.47
N ASP A 99 -24.09 -0.15 11.28
CA ASP A 99 -25.40 0.08 11.91
C ASP A 99 -26.40 -1.03 11.54
N PHE A 100 -26.42 -1.46 10.28
CA PHE A 100 -27.27 -2.56 9.81
C PHE A 100 -26.88 -3.90 10.46
N CYS A 101 -25.58 -4.22 10.55
CA CYS A 101 -25.11 -5.45 11.19
C CYS A 101 -25.53 -5.53 12.68
N LEU A 102 -25.39 -4.42 13.43
CA LEU A 102 -25.83 -4.35 14.82
C LEU A 102 -27.34 -4.50 14.98
N TRP A 103 -28.12 -3.83 14.13
CA TRP A 103 -29.57 -3.98 14.10
C TRP A 103 -29.99 -5.42 13.80
N TYR A 104 -29.36 -6.06 12.82
CA TYR A 104 -29.67 -7.42 12.43
C TYR A 104 -29.31 -8.45 13.51
N ALA A 105 -28.16 -8.29 14.17
CA ALA A 105 -27.79 -9.11 15.32
C ALA A 105 -28.86 -9.01 16.43
N THR A 106 -29.31 -7.80 16.75
CA THR A 106 -30.38 -7.56 17.72
C THR A 106 -31.71 -8.21 17.31
N LEU A 107 -32.03 -8.21 16.01
CA LEU A 107 -33.22 -8.88 15.48
C LEU A 107 -33.13 -10.41 15.66
N LEU A 108 -31.98 -11.00 15.34
CA LEU A 108 -31.77 -12.44 15.50
C LEU A 108 -31.90 -12.88 16.96
N GLU A 109 -31.33 -12.12 17.89
CA GLU A 109 -31.44 -12.37 19.34
C GLU A 109 -32.90 -12.39 19.80
N LYS A 110 -33.71 -11.41 19.37
CA LYS A 110 -35.16 -11.36 19.66
C LYS A 110 -35.91 -12.60 19.16
N HIS A 111 -35.39 -13.24 18.12
CA HIS A 111 -35.96 -14.46 17.54
C HIS A 111 -35.25 -15.75 17.99
N GLY A 112 -34.29 -15.67 18.93
CA GLY A 112 -33.55 -16.83 19.43
C GLY A 112 -32.64 -17.49 18.38
N LYS A 113 -32.12 -16.71 17.43
CA LYS A 113 -31.24 -17.18 16.34
C LYS A 113 -29.84 -16.57 16.46
N THR A 114 -28.85 -17.23 15.84
CA THR A 114 -27.49 -16.72 15.66
C THR A 114 -27.09 -16.82 14.19
N LEU A 115 -26.12 -15.97 13.78
CA LEU A 115 -25.48 -16.02 12.46
C LEU A 115 -24.67 -17.31 12.25
#